data_AF-A0A1V6YBQ4-F1
#
_entry.id   AF-A0A1V6YBQ4-F1
#
_cell.length_a   1.000
_cell.length_b   1.000
_cell.length_c   1.000
_cell.angle_alpha   90.00
_cell.angle_beta   90.00
_cell.angle_gamma   90.00
#
_symmetry.space_group_name_H-M   'P 1'
#
loop_
_entity.id
_entity.type
_entity.pdbx_description
1 polymer ?
#
loop_
_entity_poly.entity_id
_entity_poly.type
_entity_poly.pdbx_seq_one_letter_code
_entity_poly.pdbx_strand_id
1 'polypeptide(L)'
;MMYYMWSEQQTYMKTANSFPCQETDNPSFYCKTETEITMKTSLITFGAFLGLVSAQNAVVNNHCDTTVYVQSFPPDGSAPGPLTTVAKGETFSEKFRTSGSTVKIAKTKTLNEPLFFGYSFSSNPDYAYYELSTEWGNPFAANPNSLSPGDGCEVFDCAANDAACYSTPAHKKVYGCPQPVTLTADLCQ
;
A
#
# COMPACT_ATOMS: atom_id res chain seq x y z
N MET A 1 -28.68 -10.79 -3.35
CA MET A 1 -27.42 -10.76 -2.58
C MET A 1 -26.61 -9.61 -3.15
N MET A 2 -26.71 -8.47 -2.48
CA MET A 2 -26.54 -7.14 -3.06
C MET A 2 -25.21 -6.57 -2.56
N TYR A 3 -24.28 -6.34 -3.47
CA TYR A 3 -23.05 -5.58 -3.25
C TYR A 3 -23.44 -4.17 -2.78
N TYR A 4 -23.18 -3.81 -1.53
CA TYR A 4 -23.31 -2.43 -1.08
C TYR A 4 -22.10 -2.04 -0.25
N MET A 5 -21.69 -0.79 -0.49
CA MET A 5 -20.58 -0.05 0.11
C MET A 5 -19.22 -0.22 -0.57
N TRP A 6 -19.12 0.20 -1.85
CA TRP A 6 -17.86 0.76 -2.39
C TRP A 6 -18.06 1.58 -3.70
N SER A 7 -19.25 2.13 -4.00
CA SER A 7 -19.48 2.85 -5.28
C SER A 7 -19.72 4.37 -5.20
N GLU A 8 -20.01 4.97 -4.04
CA GLU A 8 -20.51 6.35 -4.03
C GLU A 8 -19.43 7.45 -4.16
N GLN A 9 -18.13 7.14 -4.03
CA GLN A 9 -17.08 8.15 -4.19
C GLN A 9 -16.51 8.26 -5.63
N GLN A 10 -16.84 7.35 -6.55
CA GLN A 10 -16.25 7.38 -7.90
C GLN A 10 -16.94 8.33 -8.87
N THR A 11 -18.14 8.83 -8.56
CA THR A 11 -18.95 9.63 -9.50
C THR A 11 -18.52 11.10 -9.57
N TYR A 12 -17.78 11.62 -8.59
CA TYR A 12 -17.47 13.06 -8.52
C TYR A 12 -16.14 13.49 -9.16
N MET A 13 -15.27 12.56 -9.58
CA MET A 13 -13.92 12.92 -10.08
C MET A 13 -13.75 12.86 -11.60
N LYS A 14 -14.81 12.58 -12.37
CA LYS A 14 -14.69 12.32 -13.81
C LYS A 14 -14.82 13.55 -14.73
N THR A 15 -14.91 14.77 -14.19
CA THR A 15 -15.27 15.96 -15.00
C THR A 15 -14.34 17.16 -14.93
N ALA A 16 -13.15 17.05 -14.35
CA ALA A 16 -12.19 18.14 -14.40
C ALA A 16 -10.81 17.59 -14.76
N ASN A 17 -10.52 17.47 -16.06
CA ASN A 17 -9.17 17.55 -16.64
C ASN A 17 -9.24 17.39 -18.17
N SER A 18 -9.71 18.43 -18.85
CA SER A 18 -9.45 18.61 -20.27
C SER A 18 -9.65 20.08 -20.67
N PHE A 19 -8.59 20.88 -20.60
CA PHE A 19 -8.49 22.10 -21.41
C PHE A 19 -7.05 22.26 -21.93
N PRO A 20 -6.85 22.31 -23.27
CA PRO A 20 -5.59 22.75 -23.86
C PRO A 20 -5.47 24.28 -23.75
N CYS A 21 -4.27 24.78 -23.46
CA CYS A 21 -4.00 26.22 -23.55
C CYS A 21 -4.15 26.67 -25.01
N GLN A 22 -5.22 27.42 -25.31
CA GLN A 22 -5.33 28.20 -26.54
C GLN A 22 -4.83 29.62 -26.32
N GLU A 23 -4.00 30.03 -27.26
CA GLU A 23 -3.49 31.37 -27.50
C GLU A 23 -4.64 32.34 -27.78
N THR A 24 -4.78 33.40 -26.98
CA THR A 24 -5.68 34.53 -27.28
C THR A 24 -5.00 35.85 -26.91
N ASP A 25 -5.03 36.79 -27.86
CA ASP A 25 -4.51 38.14 -27.78
C ASP A 25 -5.35 39.03 -26.85
N ASN A 26 -4.89 39.28 -25.62
CA ASN A 26 -5.29 40.46 -24.84
C ASN A 26 -4.23 40.78 -23.74
N PRO A 27 -3.80 42.04 -23.55
CA PRO A 27 -2.52 42.37 -22.94
C PRO A 27 -2.66 42.66 -21.45
N SER A 28 -2.63 41.62 -20.61
CA SER A 28 -2.61 41.79 -19.14
C SER A 28 -1.88 40.66 -18.42
N PHE A 29 -0.76 40.17 -18.93
CA PHE A 29 0.17 39.35 -18.15
C PHE A 29 1.60 39.75 -18.50
N TYR A 30 2.28 40.38 -17.56
CA TYR A 30 3.71 40.66 -17.65
C TYR A 30 4.49 39.34 -17.64
N CYS A 31 4.86 38.83 -18.82
CA CYS A 31 6.00 37.95 -18.96
C CYS A 31 7.27 38.79 -18.78
N LYS A 32 7.97 38.63 -17.65
CA LYS A 32 9.31 39.20 -17.46
C LYS A 32 10.33 38.22 -18.02
N THR A 33 10.87 38.52 -19.20
CA THR A 33 12.08 37.88 -19.72
C THR A 33 13.22 38.88 -19.81
N GLU A 34 14.43 38.30 -19.76
CA GLU A 34 15.75 38.91 -19.93
C GLU A 34 16.45 39.37 -18.66
N THR A 35 17.41 38.54 -18.25
CA THR A 35 18.70 39.05 -17.79
C THR A 35 19.75 38.23 -18.53
N GLU A 36 20.38 38.86 -19.53
CA GLU A 36 21.69 38.41 -20.02
C GLU A 36 22.66 38.48 -18.83
N ILE A 37 23.21 37.33 -18.43
CA ILE A 37 24.33 37.28 -17.51
C ILE A 37 25.48 36.64 -18.27
N THR A 38 26.48 37.47 -18.56
CA THR A 38 27.82 37.10 -19.02
C THR A 38 28.32 35.85 -18.32
N MET A 39 28.64 34.83 -19.12
CA MET A 39 29.20 33.56 -18.67
C MET A 39 30.56 33.80 -18.01
N LYS A 40 30.60 33.73 -16.68
CA LYS A 40 31.83 33.41 -15.93
C LYS A 40 31.80 31.93 -15.62
N THR A 41 32.79 31.21 -16.11
CA THR A 41 32.96 29.76 -15.93
C THR A 41 33.17 29.45 -14.45
N SER A 42 32.08 29.12 -13.75
CA SER A 42 32.13 28.42 -12.47
C SER A 42 31.68 26.99 -12.73
N LEU A 43 32.62 26.06 -12.66
CA LEU A 43 32.35 24.62 -12.63
C LEU A 43 31.65 24.29 -11.31
N ILE A 44 30.32 24.43 -11.27
CA ILE A 44 29.51 23.85 -10.22
C ILE A 44 29.11 22.46 -10.72
N THR A 45 29.87 21.45 -10.29
CA THR A 45 29.47 20.04 -10.39
C THR A 45 28.19 19.86 -9.59
N PHE A 46 27.04 19.94 -10.25
CA PHE A 46 25.78 19.45 -9.70
C PHE A 46 25.87 17.93 -9.63
N GLY A 47 26.21 17.41 -8.44
CA GLY A 47 26.03 16.00 -8.14
C GLY A 47 24.55 15.67 -8.29
N ALA A 48 24.22 14.79 -9.24
CA ALA A 48 22.88 14.28 -9.39
C ALA A 48 22.51 13.51 -8.11
N PHE A 49 21.76 14.15 -7.22
CA PHE A 49 20.99 13.43 -6.20
C PHE A 49 19.92 12.64 -6.94
N LEU A 50 20.23 11.37 -7.24
CA LEU A 50 19.22 10.39 -7.59
C LEU A 50 18.32 10.26 -6.36
N GLY A 51 17.17 10.93 -6.39
CA GLY A 51 16.12 10.70 -5.41
C GLY A 51 15.75 9.22 -5.47
N LEU A 52 16.20 8.45 -4.48
CA LEU A 52 15.75 7.08 -4.29
C LEU A 52 14.27 7.16 -3.93
N VAL A 53 13.40 7.08 -4.94
CA VAL A 53 11.98 6.80 -4.71
C VAL A 53 11.97 5.42 -4.05
N SER A 54 11.76 5.40 -2.74
CA SER A 54 11.56 4.16 -2.01
C SER A 54 10.37 3.45 -2.65
N ALA A 55 10.61 2.27 -3.22
CA ALA A 55 9.52 1.47 -3.74
C ALA A 55 8.60 1.10 -2.58
N GLN A 56 7.31 1.42 -2.70
CA GLN A 56 6.30 1.04 -1.71
C GLN A 56 5.91 -0.42 -1.96
N ASN A 57 6.11 -1.27 -0.96
CA ASN A 57 5.91 -2.72 -1.09
C ASN A 57 4.96 -3.27 -0.04
N ALA A 58 4.27 -4.34 -0.40
CA ALA A 58 3.61 -5.25 0.52
C ALA A 58 4.54 -6.44 0.76
N VAL A 59 4.89 -6.70 2.02
CA VAL A 59 5.90 -7.66 2.43
C VAL A 59 5.31 -8.62 3.46
N VAL A 60 5.64 -9.91 3.33
CA VAL A 60 5.34 -10.94 4.34
C VAL A 60 6.62 -11.66 4.69
N ASN A 61 7.01 -11.59 5.96
CA ASN A 61 8.12 -12.36 6.51
C ASN A 61 7.55 -13.59 7.24
N ASN A 62 8.02 -14.77 6.87
CA ASN A 62 7.58 -16.01 7.50
C ASN A 62 8.59 -16.48 8.56
N HIS A 63 8.35 -16.18 9.84
CA HIS A 63 9.15 -16.72 10.93
C HIS A 63 8.61 -18.05 11.47
N CYS A 64 7.45 -18.51 10.97
CA CYS A 64 6.84 -19.76 11.39
C CYS A 64 7.72 -20.96 11.07
N ASP A 65 7.60 -22.03 11.86
CA ASP A 65 8.30 -23.30 11.61
C ASP A 65 7.82 -24.05 10.35
N THR A 66 6.79 -23.54 9.68
CA THR A 66 6.16 -24.15 8.51
C THR A 66 6.16 -23.20 7.33
N THR A 67 6.19 -23.76 6.11
CA THR A 67 5.91 -23.02 4.88
C THR A 67 4.51 -22.38 4.91
N VAL A 68 4.41 -21.16 4.38
CA VAL A 68 3.14 -20.47 4.15
C VAL A 68 2.94 -20.19 2.66
N TYR A 69 1.70 -19.89 2.29
CA TYR A 69 1.30 -19.57 0.94
C TYR A 69 0.66 -18.20 0.92
N VAL A 70 1.15 -17.34 0.03
CA VAL A 70 0.78 -15.92 -0.05
C VAL A 70 0.27 -15.61 -1.44
N GLN A 71 -0.85 -14.90 -1.54
CA GLN A 71 -1.38 -14.42 -2.81
C GLN A 71 -2.12 -13.09 -2.64
N SER A 72 -1.86 -12.17 -3.56
CA SER A 72 -2.45 -10.82 -3.59
C SER A 72 -3.69 -10.79 -4.49
N PHE A 73 -4.79 -10.24 -3.98
CA PHE A 73 -6.09 -10.13 -4.66
C PHE A 73 -6.52 -8.65 -4.74
N PRO A 74 -6.34 -7.99 -5.90
CA PRO A 74 -6.75 -6.60 -6.06
C PRO A 74 -8.29 -6.49 -6.08
N PRO A 75 -8.86 -5.43 -5.46
CA PRO A 75 -10.31 -5.28 -5.34
C PRO A 75 -10.99 -4.84 -6.65
N ASP A 76 -10.22 -4.38 -7.64
CA ASP A 76 -10.70 -3.91 -8.95
C ASP A 76 -11.14 -5.04 -9.90
N GLY A 77 -11.05 -6.29 -9.46
CA GLY A 77 -11.39 -7.47 -10.24
C GLY A 77 -10.32 -7.88 -11.27
N SER A 78 -9.16 -7.24 -11.27
CA SER A 78 -8.01 -7.69 -12.06
C SER A 78 -7.47 -9.02 -11.56
N ALA A 79 -6.62 -9.67 -12.36
CA ALA A 79 -6.10 -10.98 -12.05
C ALA A 79 -5.31 -10.97 -10.71
N PRO A 80 -5.52 -11.96 -9.83
CA PRO A 80 -4.69 -12.15 -8.65
C PRO A 80 -3.20 -12.26 -9.00
N GLY A 81 -2.34 -11.89 -8.06
CA GLY A 81 -0.91 -12.18 -8.15
C GLY A 81 -0.63 -13.69 -8.20
N PRO A 82 0.63 -14.08 -8.50
CA PRO A 82 1.02 -15.49 -8.43
C PRO A 82 0.88 -16.01 -7.00
N LEU A 83 0.41 -17.26 -6.85
CA LEU A 83 0.46 -17.96 -5.58
C LEU A 83 1.92 -18.24 -5.24
N THR A 84 2.42 -17.61 -4.18
CA THR A 84 3.82 -17.70 -3.77
C THR A 84 3.94 -18.64 -2.58
N THR A 85 4.89 -19.58 -2.66
CA THR A 85 5.28 -20.44 -1.53
C THR A 85 6.42 -19.75 -0.80
N VAL A 86 6.29 -19.57 0.51
CA VAL A 86 7.27 -18.87 1.35
C VAL A 86 7.72 -19.82 2.43
N ALA A 87 8.95 -20.35 2.34
CA ALA A 87 9.50 -21.24 3.35
C ALA A 87 9.78 -20.50 4.67
N LYS A 88 10.17 -21.23 5.71
CA LYS A 88 10.62 -20.64 6.97
C LYS A 88 11.82 -19.72 6.71
N GLY A 89 11.76 -18.51 7.25
CA GLY A 89 12.80 -17.50 7.11
C GLY A 89 12.84 -16.82 5.74
N GLU A 90 11.91 -17.15 4.83
CA GLU A 90 11.79 -16.48 3.54
C GLU A 90 10.76 -15.34 3.60
N THR A 91 10.80 -14.51 2.56
CA THR A 91 9.97 -13.31 2.43
C THR A 91 9.22 -13.33 1.09
N PHE A 92 7.93 -13.04 1.14
CA PHE A 92 7.18 -12.58 -0.03
C PHE A 92 7.26 -11.05 -0.11
N SER A 93 7.41 -10.51 -1.33
CA SER A 93 7.32 -9.08 -1.59
C SER A 93 6.67 -8.82 -2.94
N GLU A 94 5.75 -7.87 -2.98
CA GLU A 94 5.27 -7.26 -4.21
C GLU A 94 5.28 -5.73 -4.10
N LYS A 95 5.45 -5.06 -5.24
CA LYS A 95 5.16 -3.63 -5.33
C LYS A 95 3.66 -3.43 -5.09
N PHE A 96 3.29 -2.32 -4.45
CA PHE A 96 1.89 -1.96 -4.33
C PHE A 96 1.19 -1.88 -5.68
N ARG A 97 -0.01 -2.48 -5.72
CA ARG A 97 -0.95 -2.33 -6.83
C ARG A 97 -1.68 -1.01 -6.67
N THR A 98 -1.85 -0.27 -7.76
CA THR A 98 -2.48 1.06 -7.75
C THR A 98 -3.91 1.03 -7.17
N SER A 99 -4.65 -0.05 -7.39
CA SER A 99 -6.00 -0.26 -6.86
C SER A 99 -6.04 -0.70 -5.39
N GLY A 100 -4.89 -0.87 -4.75
CA GLY A 100 -4.78 -1.59 -3.49
C GLY A 100 -4.85 -3.11 -3.69
N SER A 101 -4.79 -3.86 -2.58
CA SER A 101 -4.94 -5.31 -2.63
C SER A 101 -5.28 -5.91 -1.26
N THR A 102 -5.85 -7.11 -1.28
CA THR A 102 -5.90 -8.01 -0.13
C THR A 102 -4.86 -9.10 -0.30
N VAL A 103 -3.82 -9.09 0.53
CA VAL A 103 -2.78 -10.12 0.58
C VAL A 103 -3.24 -11.23 1.54
N LYS A 104 -3.63 -12.38 0.99
CA LYS A 104 -4.05 -13.56 1.74
C LYS A 104 -2.85 -14.45 2.06
N ILE A 105 -2.82 -14.96 3.29
CA ILE A 105 -1.73 -15.75 3.86
C ILE A 105 -2.33 -16.98 4.54
N ALA A 106 -1.92 -18.18 4.09
CA ALA A 106 -2.44 -19.44 4.65
C ALA A 106 -1.36 -20.51 4.79
N LYS A 107 -1.70 -21.60 5.50
CA LYS A 107 -0.87 -22.81 5.59
C LYS A 107 -1.07 -23.79 4.42
N THR A 108 -2.02 -23.54 3.52
CA THR A 108 -2.33 -24.41 2.38
C THR A 108 -2.37 -23.65 1.05
N LYS A 109 -2.10 -24.35 -0.05
CA LYS A 109 -2.12 -23.78 -1.41
C LYS A 109 -3.50 -23.31 -1.87
N THR A 110 -4.57 -23.83 -1.28
CA THR A 110 -5.95 -23.44 -1.60
C THR A 110 -6.37 -22.17 -0.88
N LEU A 111 -5.51 -21.62 -0.01
CA LEU A 111 -5.78 -20.43 0.79
C LEU A 111 -7.06 -20.56 1.61
N ASN A 112 -7.25 -21.74 2.22
CA ASN A 112 -8.36 -21.97 3.13
C ASN A 112 -8.12 -21.21 4.43
N GLU A 113 -9.18 -20.56 4.92
CA GLU A 113 -9.19 -19.81 6.17
C GLU A 113 -8.00 -18.86 6.37
N PRO A 114 -7.66 -18.00 5.40
CA PRO A 114 -6.44 -17.23 5.42
C PRO A 114 -6.54 -16.07 6.42
N LEU A 115 -5.42 -15.80 7.10
CA LEU A 115 -5.15 -14.44 7.59
C LEU A 115 -4.98 -13.54 6.36
N PHE A 116 -5.42 -12.29 6.42
CA PHE A 116 -5.07 -11.35 5.37
C PHE A 116 -4.65 -10.01 5.94
N PHE A 117 -3.83 -9.29 5.16
CA PHE A 117 -3.79 -7.84 5.29
C PHE A 117 -4.25 -7.16 4.00
N GLY A 118 -5.04 -6.11 4.17
CA GLY A 118 -5.50 -5.26 3.08
C GLY A 118 -4.68 -3.98 3.03
N TYR A 119 -4.51 -3.42 1.83
CA TYR A 119 -4.02 -2.07 1.65
C TYR A 119 -4.77 -1.32 0.55
N SER A 120 -4.91 -0.01 0.73
CA SER A 120 -5.52 0.92 -0.24
C SER A 120 -4.92 2.32 -0.09
N PHE A 121 -5.28 3.24 -0.99
CA PHE A 121 -4.68 4.58 -1.05
C PHE A 121 -5.74 5.68 -1.23
N SER A 122 -5.47 6.85 -0.68
CA SER A 122 -6.14 8.11 -1.02
C SER A 122 -5.13 9.14 -1.51
N SER A 123 -5.59 10.10 -2.33
CA SER A 123 -4.76 11.19 -2.85
C SER A 123 -4.94 12.53 -2.13
N ASN A 124 -5.95 12.65 -1.26
CA ASN A 124 -6.19 13.85 -0.47
C ASN A 124 -6.86 13.51 0.88
N PRO A 125 -6.07 13.36 1.96
CA PRO A 125 -4.61 13.44 2.00
C PRO A 125 -3.94 12.21 1.34
N ASP A 126 -2.64 12.31 1.01
CA ASP A 126 -1.86 11.22 0.39
C ASP A 126 -1.47 10.15 1.42
N TYR A 127 -2.34 9.15 1.58
CA TYR A 127 -2.27 8.16 2.66
C TYR A 127 -2.40 6.74 2.11
N ALA A 128 -1.67 5.82 2.74
CA ALA A 128 -1.91 4.39 2.66
C ALA A 128 -2.76 3.95 3.85
N TYR A 129 -3.82 3.19 3.58
CA TYR A 129 -4.63 2.54 4.61
C TYR A 129 -4.33 1.06 4.63
N TYR A 130 -4.32 0.47 5.82
CA TYR A 130 -3.99 -0.93 6.02
C TYR A 130 -4.79 -1.56 7.15
N GLU A 131 -5.05 -2.85 7.00
CA GLU A 131 -5.87 -3.67 7.88
C GLU A 131 -5.19 -5.03 8.03
N LEU A 132 -5.04 -5.55 9.26
CA LEU A 132 -4.70 -6.95 9.51
C LEU A 132 -5.95 -7.66 10.05
N SER A 133 -6.50 -8.63 9.31
CA SER A 133 -7.86 -9.13 9.53
C SER A 133 -7.96 -10.64 9.58
N THR A 134 -8.82 -11.10 10.49
CA THR A 134 -9.16 -12.51 10.69
C THR A 134 -10.56 -12.85 10.20
N GLU A 135 -11.20 -11.98 9.40
CA GLU A 135 -12.56 -12.17 8.88
C GLU A 135 -12.73 -13.50 8.12
N TRP A 136 -11.69 -13.98 7.45
CA TRP A 136 -11.72 -15.26 6.75
C TRP A 136 -11.03 -16.39 7.51
N GLY A 137 -10.37 -16.11 8.63
CA GLY A 137 -9.61 -17.08 9.42
C GLY A 137 -8.28 -16.51 9.92
N ASN A 138 -7.61 -17.27 10.79
CA ASN A 138 -6.25 -16.98 11.22
C ASN A 138 -5.52 -18.28 11.57
N PRO A 139 -4.78 -18.88 10.64
CA PRO A 139 -4.06 -20.12 10.91
C PRO A 139 -2.81 -19.90 11.78
N PHE A 140 -2.50 -18.65 12.14
CA PHE A 140 -1.33 -18.22 12.90
C PHE A 140 -1.68 -17.66 14.29
N ALA A 141 -2.94 -17.75 14.72
CA ALA A 141 -3.42 -17.14 15.96
C ALA A 141 -2.67 -17.56 17.23
N ALA A 142 -2.09 -18.77 17.24
CA ALA A 142 -1.33 -19.28 18.38
C ALA A 142 0.05 -18.61 18.57
N ASN A 143 0.50 -17.80 17.61
CA ASN A 143 1.77 -17.07 17.68
C ASN A 143 1.53 -15.57 17.56
N PRO A 144 2.48 -14.73 18.01
CA PRO A 144 2.44 -13.30 17.75
C PRO A 144 2.57 -13.01 16.25
N ASN A 145 1.81 -12.04 15.76
CA ASN A 145 1.89 -11.55 14.38
C ASN A 145 1.75 -10.03 14.37
N SER A 146 2.39 -9.37 13.41
CA SER A 146 2.30 -7.91 13.29
C SER A 146 2.10 -7.44 11.84
N LEU A 147 1.65 -6.19 11.70
CA LEU A 147 1.62 -5.45 10.44
C LEU A 147 2.04 -4.00 10.73
N SER A 148 3.13 -3.57 10.10
CA SER A 148 3.70 -2.23 10.30
C SER A 148 3.88 -1.50 8.97
N PRO A 149 3.53 -0.20 8.88
CA PRO A 149 3.89 0.68 7.76
C PRO A 149 5.29 1.30 7.90
N GLY A 150 6.03 0.98 8.97
CA GLY A 150 7.24 1.67 9.40
C GLY A 150 7.00 2.61 10.59
N ASP A 151 8.00 3.43 10.90
CA ASP A 151 7.96 4.32 12.06
C ASP A 151 6.93 5.46 11.90
N GLY A 152 6.35 5.89 13.01
CA GLY A 152 5.52 7.11 13.08
C GLY A 152 4.03 6.91 12.80
N CYS A 153 3.58 5.67 12.62
CA CYS A 153 2.18 5.32 12.39
C CYS A 153 1.74 4.15 13.29
N GLU A 154 0.43 3.95 13.41
CA GLU A 154 -0.11 2.83 14.18
C GLU A 154 0.32 1.47 13.59
N VAL A 155 0.47 0.48 14.46
CA VAL A 155 0.87 -0.87 14.07
C VAL A 155 -0.15 -1.86 14.60
N PHE A 156 -0.37 -2.95 13.87
CA PHE A 156 -0.93 -4.15 14.49
C PHE A 156 0.24 -4.90 15.11
N ASP A 157 0.23 -5.06 16.43
CA ASP A 157 1.18 -5.89 17.17
C ASP A 157 0.39 -6.87 18.03
N CYS A 158 -0.01 -7.98 17.41
CA CYS A 158 -0.98 -8.90 17.96
C CYS A 158 -0.28 -10.05 18.67
N ALA A 159 -0.42 -10.10 20.00
CA ALA A 159 0.09 -11.19 20.81
C ALA A 159 -0.56 -12.54 20.45
N ALA A 160 0.11 -13.63 20.84
CA ALA A 160 -0.43 -14.97 20.70
C ALA A 160 -1.83 -15.08 21.37
N ASN A 161 -2.80 -15.58 20.62
CA ASN A 161 -4.20 -15.77 20.99
C ASN A 161 -4.97 -14.47 21.31
N ASP A 162 -4.45 -13.30 20.97
CA ASP A 162 -5.17 -12.03 21.10
C ASP A 162 -6.05 -11.77 19.87
N ALA A 163 -7.22 -12.40 19.83
CA ALA A 163 -8.19 -12.20 18.76
C ALA A 163 -8.72 -10.76 18.69
N ALA A 164 -8.69 -10.02 19.81
CA ALA A 164 -9.19 -8.65 19.86
C ALA A 164 -8.25 -7.67 19.16
N CYS A 165 -6.97 -7.99 18.99
CA CYS A 165 -6.01 -7.14 18.28
C CYS A 165 -6.37 -6.95 16.80
N TYR A 166 -6.80 -8.02 16.13
CA TYR A 166 -7.09 -8.03 14.70
C TYR A 166 -8.38 -7.28 14.33
N SER A 167 -8.47 -6.87 13.07
CA SER A 167 -9.75 -6.46 12.47
C SER A 167 -10.66 -7.68 12.28
N THR A 168 -11.95 -7.49 12.54
CA THR A 168 -12.99 -8.51 12.38
C THR A 168 -14.24 -7.90 11.73
N PRO A 169 -15.20 -8.71 11.24
CA PRO A 169 -16.46 -8.17 10.72
C PRO A 169 -17.25 -7.34 11.74
N ALA A 170 -17.18 -7.71 13.03
CA ALA A 170 -17.87 -7.01 14.11
C ALA A 170 -17.10 -5.77 14.61
N HIS A 171 -15.76 -5.80 14.53
CA HIS A 171 -14.87 -4.76 15.00
C HIS A 171 -13.81 -4.47 13.95
N LYS A 172 -14.18 -3.64 12.98
CA LYS A 172 -13.28 -3.23 11.91
C LYS A 172 -12.19 -2.30 12.44
N LYS A 173 -10.94 -2.62 12.08
CA LYS A 173 -9.75 -1.82 12.40
C LYS A 173 -8.99 -1.56 11.12
N VAL A 174 -8.92 -0.30 10.73
CA VAL A 174 -8.17 0.16 9.57
C VAL A 174 -7.36 1.35 10.02
N TYR A 175 -6.04 1.28 9.83
CA TYR A 175 -5.12 2.35 10.18
C TYR A 175 -4.67 3.07 8.92
N GLY A 176 -4.30 4.34 9.05
CA GLY A 176 -3.80 5.17 7.97
C GLY A 176 -2.40 5.67 8.27
N CYS A 177 -1.57 5.80 7.25
CA CYS A 177 -0.23 6.36 7.35
C CYS A 177 0.07 7.23 6.11
N PRO A 178 0.67 8.43 6.27
CA PRO A 178 1.10 9.24 5.13
C PRO A 178 2.05 8.45 4.22
N GLN A 179 1.84 8.56 2.90
CA GLN A 179 2.76 7.96 1.93
C GLN A 179 4.10 8.73 1.87
N PRO A 180 5.22 8.06 1.52
CA PRO A 180 5.34 6.65 1.14
C PRO A 180 5.52 5.69 2.33
N VAL A 181 5.03 4.46 2.20
CA VAL A 181 5.21 3.39 3.22
C VAL A 181 5.64 2.06 2.60
N THR A 182 6.18 1.18 3.44
CA THR A 182 6.28 -0.26 3.15
C THR A 182 5.50 -1.00 4.21
N LEU A 183 4.49 -1.78 3.79
CA LEU A 183 3.70 -2.58 4.71
C LEU A 183 4.37 -3.93 4.89
N THR A 184 4.84 -4.19 6.10
CA THR A 184 5.52 -5.44 6.46
C THR A 184 4.68 -6.21 7.46
N ALA A 185 4.25 -7.40 7.06
CA ALA A 185 3.62 -8.37 7.95
C ALA A 185 4.66 -9.39 8.43
N ASP A 186 4.86 -9.51 9.73
CA ASP A 186 5.72 -10.51 10.34
C ASP A 186 4.86 -11.59 10.99
N LEU A 187 5.03 -12.84 10.56
CA LEU A 187 4.27 -13.98 11.02
C LEU A 187 5.07 -14.82 12.02
N CYS A 188 4.42 -15.25 13.10
CA CYS A 188 4.98 -16.14 14.12
C CYS A 188 6.29 -15.63 14.75
N GLN A 189 6.27 -14.40 15.28
CA GLN A 189 7.42 -13.78 15.94
C GLN A 189 7.79 -14.44 17.28
#